data_AF-A0A7C7ZVM5-F1
#
_entry.id   AF-A0A7C7ZVM5-F1
#
_cell.length_a   1.000
_cell.length_b   1.000
_cell.length_c   1.000
_cell.angle_alpha   90.00
_cell.angle_beta   90.00
_cell.angle_gamma   90.00
#
_symmetry.space_group_name_H-M   'P 1'
#
loop_
_entity.id
_entity.type
_entity.pdbx_description
1 polymer ?
#
loop_
_entity_poly.entity_id
_entity_poly.type
_entity_poly.pdbx_seq_one_letter_code
_entity_poly.pdbx_strand_id
1 'polypeptide(L)'
;LIVMSILAPLGAMVIQMAISRSREYLADATGARLAGNPEGLAKALEKLGAYSLLKIPMHATPSTAHMFIVNPLSGGSLMNLFSTHPPLEDRIARLRGNHGEPLPPAEREENAGRKQAEAMWNHLSGGKK
;
A
#
# COMPACT_ATOMS: atom_id res chain seq x y z
N LEU A 1 15.41 -21.60 22.05
CA LEU A 1 15.98 -21.23 20.73
C LEU A 1 15.07 -21.65 19.59
N ILE A 2 14.71 -22.94 19.45
CA ILE A 2 13.84 -23.43 18.35
C ILE A 2 12.51 -22.68 18.23
N VAL A 3 11.81 -22.42 19.35
CA VAL A 3 10.55 -21.65 19.33
C VAL A 3 10.74 -20.25 18.76
N MET A 4 11.80 -19.55 19.14
CA MET A 4 12.12 -18.21 18.61
C MET A 4 12.52 -18.27 17.13
N SER A 5 13.20 -19.33 16.69
CA SER A 5 13.55 -19.54 15.29
C SER A 5 12.32 -19.69 14.37
N ILE A 6 11.17 -20.11 14.91
CA ILE A 6 9.90 -20.23 14.17
C ILE A 6 9.06 -18.95 14.30
N LEU A 7 8.98 -18.37 15.51
CA LEU A 7 8.14 -17.19 15.76
C LEU A 7 8.72 -15.90 15.16
N ALA A 8 10.04 -15.74 15.15
CA ALA A 8 10.66 -14.50 14.66
C ALA A 8 10.37 -14.24 13.16
N PRO A 9 10.48 -15.22 12.24
CA PRO A 9 10.07 -15.03 10.84
C PRO A 9 8.59 -14.67 10.68
N LEU A 10 7.70 -15.29 11.44
CA LEU A 10 6.25 -14.99 11.38
C LEU A 10 5.95 -13.56 11.84
N GLY A 11 6.59 -13.11 12.93
CA GLY A 11 6.49 -11.74 13.39
C GLY A 11 7.03 -10.74 12.36
N ALA A 12 8.20 -11.04 11.77
CA ALA A 12 8.79 -10.23 10.72
C ALA A 12 7.87 -10.11 9.49
N MET A 13 7.21 -11.20 9.08
CA MET A 13 6.24 -11.18 7.98
C MET A 13 5.06 -10.25 8.26
N VAL A 14 4.49 -10.26 9.47
CA VAL A 14 3.38 -9.36 9.83
C VAL A 14 3.83 -7.90 9.80
N ILE A 15 5.00 -7.60 10.36
CA ILE A 15 5.57 -6.25 10.36
C ILE A 15 5.84 -5.79 8.92
N GLN A 16 6.49 -6.62 8.10
CA GLN A 16 6.76 -6.33 6.71
C GLN A 16 5.47 -6.05 5.94
N MET A 17 4.44 -6.87 6.14
CA MET A 17 3.13 -6.69 5.51
C MET A 17 2.46 -5.38 5.97
N ALA A 18 2.58 -5.03 7.25
CA ALA A 18 2.07 -3.75 7.77
C ALA A 18 2.79 -2.54 7.16
N ILE A 19 4.13 -2.59 7.09
CA ILE A 19 4.94 -1.53 6.45
C ILE A 19 4.58 -1.40 4.96
N SER A 20 4.43 -2.53 4.26
CA SER A 20 4.04 -2.56 2.84
C SER A 20 2.69 -1.86 2.63
N ARG A 21 1.68 -2.18 3.45
CA ARG A 21 0.37 -1.52 3.39
C ARG A 21 0.44 -0.02 3.67
N SER A 22 1.17 0.39 4.70
CA SER A 22 1.35 1.82 5.02
C SER A 22 1.99 2.59 3.86
N ARG A 23 3.00 1.99 3.20
CA ARG A 23 3.63 2.58 2.02
C ARG A 23 2.67 2.70 0.84
N GLU A 24 1.81 1.71 0.62
CA GLU A 24 0.81 1.76 -0.45
C GLU A 24 -0.18 2.91 -0.23
N TYR A 25 -0.69 3.08 1.00
CA TYR A 25 -1.59 4.20 1.31
C TYR A 25 -0.91 5.57 1.14
N LEU A 26 0.37 5.68 1.51
CA LEU A 26 1.15 6.90 1.30
C LEU A 26 1.34 7.19 -0.19
N ALA A 27 1.55 6.14 -1.00
CA ALA A 27 1.65 6.27 -2.45
C ALA A 27 0.33 6.74 -3.05
N ASP A 28 -0.82 6.19 -2.62
CA ASP A 28 -2.15 6.63 -3.05
C ASP A 28 -2.41 8.10 -2.72
N ALA A 29 -2.12 8.50 -1.47
CA ALA A 29 -2.26 9.88 -1.02
C ALA A 29 -1.38 10.82 -1.84
N THR A 30 -0.12 10.44 -2.05
CA THR A 30 0.84 11.25 -2.82
C THR A 30 0.47 11.33 -4.29
N GLY A 31 0.04 10.21 -4.89
CA GLY A 31 -0.43 10.16 -6.27
C GLY A 31 -1.68 11.01 -6.48
N ALA A 32 -2.65 10.94 -5.57
CA ALA A 32 -3.85 11.77 -5.59
C ALA A 32 -3.53 13.27 -5.47
N ARG A 33 -2.60 13.63 -4.57
CA ARG A 33 -2.10 15.02 -4.44
C ARG A 33 -1.41 15.50 -5.71
N LEU A 34 -0.52 14.70 -6.28
CA LEU A 34 0.21 15.05 -7.49
C LEU A 34 -0.72 15.19 -8.71
N ALA A 35 -1.72 14.32 -8.82
CA ALA A 35 -2.73 14.37 -9.88
C ALA A 35 -3.80 15.46 -9.67
N GLY A 36 -3.92 16.01 -8.46
CA GLY A 36 -4.95 16.98 -8.08
C GLY A 36 -6.39 16.45 -8.11
N ASN A 37 -6.59 15.14 -8.29
CA ASN A 37 -7.91 14.53 -8.41
C ASN A 37 -7.96 13.15 -7.73
N PRO A 38 -8.27 13.08 -6.42
CA PRO A 38 -8.40 11.81 -5.70
C PRO A 38 -9.52 10.91 -6.25
N GLU A 39 -10.62 11.48 -6.73
CA GLU A 39 -11.73 10.71 -7.30
C GLU A 39 -11.36 10.05 -8.64
N GLY A 40 -10.52 10.71 -9.44
CA GLY A 40 -9.97 10.13 -10.67
C GLY A 40 -9.14 8.88 -10.38
N LEU A 41 -8.31 8.93 -9.32
CA LEU A 41 -7.54 7.78 -8.88
C LEU A 41 -8.44 6.67 -8.31
N ALA A 42 -9.46 7.03 -7.52
CA ALA A 42 -10.43 6.07 -6.99
C ALA A 42 -11.16 5.30 -8.11
N LYS A 43 -11.63 6.00 -9.15
CA LYS A 43 -12.26 5.37 -10.33
C LYS A 43 -11.31 4.48 -11.12
N ALA A 44 -10.03 4.87 -11.21
CA ALA A 44 -9.01 4.04 -11.85
C ALA A 44 -8.81 2.71 -11.10
N LEU A 45 -8.77 2.76 -9.76
CA LEU A 45 -8.70 1.57 -8.90
C LEU A 45 -9.95 0.69 -9.04
N GLU A 46 -11.15 1.26 -9.08
CA GLU A 46 -12.40 0.52 -9.33
C GLU A 46 -12.35 -0.22 -10.67
N LYS A 47 -11.90 0.47 -11.72
CA LYS A 47 -11.74 -0.12 -13.05
C LYS A 47 -10.75 -1.28 -13.00
N LEU A 48 -9.57 -1.11 -12.39
CA LEU A 48 -8.58 -2.18 -12.24
C LEU A 48 -9.14 -3.40 -11.49
N GLY A 49 -9.88 -3.18 -10.39
CA GLY A 49 -10.55 -4.24 -9.65
C GLY A 49 -11.53 -5.03 -10.51
N ALA A 50 -12.37 -4.33 -11.27
CA ALA A 50 -13.33 -4.95 -12.18
C ALA A 50 -12.65 -5.81 -13.25
N TYR A 51 -11.57 -5.32 -13.89
CA TYR A 51 -10.83 -6.08 -14.90
C TYR A 51 -10.07 -7.28 -14.32
N SER A 52 -9.57 -7.18 -13.09
CA SER A 52 -8.93 -8.29 -12.39
C SER A 52 -9.90 -9.47 -12.14
N LEU A 53 -11.16 -9.16 -11.83
CA LEU A 53 -12.20 -10.16 -11.59
C LEU A 53 -12.72 -10.82 -12.87
N LEU A 54 -12.72 -10.10 -13.99
CA LEU A 54 -13.30 -10.56 -15.25
C LEU A 54 -12.52 -11.72 -15.91
N LYS A 55 -11.32 -12.08 -15.42
CA LYS A 55 -10.46 -13.18 -15.93
C LYS A 55 -10.52 -13.29 -17.46
N ILE A 56 -10.40 -12.14 -18.13
CA ILE A 56 -10.57 -12.07 -19.58
C ILE A 56 -9.51 -12.99 -20.20
N PRO A 57 -9.90 -13.98 -21.02
CA PRO A 57 -8.96 -14.88 -21.65
C PRO A 57 -8.07 -14.05 -22.58
N MET A 58 -6.82 -13.84 -22.16
CA MET A 58 -5.80 -13.19 -22.97
C MET A 58 -5.07 -14.26 -23.77
N HIS A 59 -4.94 -14.07 -25.09
CA HIS A 59 -4.06 -14.87 -25.92
C HIS A 59 -2.59 -14.49 -25.65
N ALA A 60 -2.11 -14.83 -24.46
CA ALA A 60 -0.74 -14.58 -24.06
C ALA A 60 0.11 -15.83 -24.22
N THR A 61 1.34 -15.61 -24.67
CA THR A 61 2.41 -16.60 -24.68
C THR A 61 3.41 -16.25 -23.58
N PRO A 62 4.25 -17.19 -23.11
CA PRO A 62 5.32 -16.89 -22.15
C PRO A 62 6.20 -15.71 -22.60
N SER A 63 6.44 -15.59 -23.91
CA SER A 63 7.22 -14.53 -24.53
C SER A 63 6.55 -13.15 -24.50
N THR A 64 5.23 -13.07 -24.31
CA THR A 64 4.47 -11.81 -24.33
C THR A 64 3.90 -11.44 -22.95
N ALA A 65 3.96 -12.36 -21.98
CA ALA A 65 3.38 -12.20 -20.65
C ALA A 65 3.88 -10.96 -19.88
N HIS A 66 5.11 -10.52 -20.10
CA HIS A 66 5.72 -9.35 -19.44
C HIS A 66 5.24 -7.99 -20.00
N MET A 67 4.57 -7.97 -21.16
CA MET A 67 3.98 -6.75 -21.73
C MET A 67 2.60 -6.44 -21.13
N PHE A 68 2.01 -7.40 -20.40
CA PHE A 68 0.70 -7.23 -19.81
C PHE A 68 0.81 -6.65 -18.40
N ILE A 69 -0.12 -5.74 -18.10
CA ILE A 69 -0.25 -5.11 -16.77
C ILE A 69 -0.62 -6.16 -15.70
N VAL A 70 -1.32 -7.22 -16.11
CA VAL A 70 -1.74 -8.33 -15.26
C VAL A 70 -1.23 -9.65 -15.86
N ASN A 71 -0.70 -10.55 -15.02
CA ASN A 71 -0.11 -11.81 -15.49
C ASN A 71 -1.20 -12.68 -16.18
N PRO A 72 -1.11 -12.89 -17.50
CA PRO A 72 -2.15 -13.59 -18.25
C PRO A 72 -2.06 -15.12 -18.13
N LEU A 73 -0.97 -15.65 -17.55
CA LEU A 73 -0.71 -17.09 -17.43
C LEU A 73 -0.94 -17.63 -16.02
N SER A 74 -1.19 -16.77 -15.02
CA SER A 74 -1.43 -17.21 -13.64
C SER A 74 -2.90 -17.63 -13.46
N GLY A 75 -3.17 -18.92 -13.67
CA GLY A 75 -4.41 -19.56 -13.24
C GLY A 75 -4.46 -19.65 -11.71
N GLY A 76 -5.47 -19.01 -11.11
CA GLY A 76 -5.98 -19.38 -9.78
C GLY A 76 -5.61 -18.45 -8.62
N SER A 77 -6.59 -17.63 -8.22
CA SER A 77 -7.14 -17.32 -6.88
C SER A 77 -6.29 -17.32 -5.59
N LEU A 78 -5.12 -17.97 -5.53
CA LEU A 78 -4.34 -18.15 -4.31
C LEU A 78 -3.36 -16.99 -4.02
N MET A 79 -3.19 -16.03 -4.93
CA MET A 79 -2.38 -14.82 -4.65
C MET A 79 -3.03 -13.85 -3.65
N ASN A 80 -4.32 -13.96 -3.36
CA ASN A 80 -4.97 -13.09 -2.36
C ASN A 80 -4.40 -13.25 -0.94
N LEU A 81 -3.90 -14.44 -0.59
CA LEU A 81 -3.28 -14.69 0.72
C LEU A 81 -1.85 -14.13 0.83
N PHE A 82 -1.23 -13.76 -0.29
CA PHE A 82 0.08 -13.11 -0.39
C PHE A 82 -0.02 -11.68 -0.93
N SER A 83 -1.21 -11.08 -0.86
CA SER A 83 -1.39 -9.69 -1.30
C SER A 83 -0.56 -8.78 -0.38
N THR A 84 0.58 -8.32 -0.88
CA THR A 84 1.46 -7.36 -0.21
C THR A 84 0.85 -5.97 -0.11
N HIS A 85 -0.37 -5.81 -0.64
CA HIS A 85 -1.12 -4.57 -0.72
C HIS A 85 -2.45 -4.69 0.03
N PRO A 86 -2.98 -3.56 0.54
CA PRO A 86 -4.29 -3.52 1.16
C PRO A 86 -5.40 -3.79 0.11
N PRO A 87 -6.59 -4.26 0.55
CA PRO A 87 -7.75 -4.39 -0.32
C PRO A 87 -8.03 -3.12 -1.13
N LEU A 88 -8.52 -3.28 -2.36
CA LEU A 88 -8.82 -2.15 -3.25
C LEU A 88 -9.90 -1.25 -2.65
N GLU A 89 -10.87 -1.85 -1.99
CA GLU A 89 -12.00 -1.19 -1.33
C GLU A 89 -11.51 -0.21 -0.26
N ASP A 90 -10.54 -0.62 0.57
CA ASP A 90 -9.95 0.22 1.60
C ASP A 90 -9.20 1.41 1.01
N ARG A 91 -8.51 1.20 -0.11
CA ARG A 91 -7.78 2.27 -0.83
C ARG A 91 -8.75 3.28 -1.43
N ILE A 92 -9.79 2.81 -2.11
CA ILE A 92 -10.85 3.64 -2.70
C ILE A 92 -11.55 4.45 -1.61
N ALA A 93 -11.90 3.81 -0.49
CA ALA A 93 -12.57 4.48 0.61
C ALA A 93 -11.70 5.57 1.25
N ARG A 94 -10.38 5.35 1.39
CA ARG A 94 -9.43 6.39 1.85
C ARG A 94 -9.31 7.55 0.87
N LEU A 95 -9.24 7.29 -0.43
CA LEU A 95 -9.18 8.34 -1.47
C LEU A 95 -10.45 9.21 -1.47
N ARG A 96 -11.60 8.61 -1.16
CA ARG A 96 -12.89 9.31 -1.06
C ARG A 96 -13.14 9.98 0.30
N GLY A 97 -12.29 9.75 1.29
CA GLY A 97 -12.48 10.28 2.65
C GLY A 97 -13.60 9.57 3.43
N ASN A 98 -13.98 8.35 3.05
CA ASN A 98 -15.06 7.57 3.68
C ASN A 98 -14.60 6.69 4.85
N HIS A 99 -13.31 6.71 5.20
CA HIS A 99 -12.82 6.27 6.51
C HIS A 99 -12.52 7.50 7.36
N GLY A 100 -12.90 7.47 8.64
CA GLY A 100 -13.00 8.60 9.58
C GLY A 100 -11.78 9.49 9.85
N GLU A 101 -10.75 9.45 9.02
CA GLU A 101 -9.72 10.47 8.92
C GLU A 101 -9.63 10.90 7.44
N PRO A 102 -10.11 12.10 7.09
CA PRO A 102 -9.83 12.72 5.80
C PRO A 102 -8.31 12.75 5.59
N LEU A 103 -7.87 12.70 4.32
CA LEU A 103 -6.48 12.98 3.98
C LEU A 103 -6.05 14.26 4.72
N PRO A 104 -5.04 14.21 5.61
CA PRO A 104 -4.61 15.39 6.33
C PRO A 104 -4.20 16.45 5.29
N PRO A 105 -4.56 17.74 5.52
CA PRO A 105 -4.03 18.82 4.69
C PRO A 105 -2.52 18.67 4.57
N ALA A 106 -1.96 18.89 3.37
CA ALA A 106 -0.55 18.66 3.07
C ALA A 106 0.39 19.29 4.12
N GLU A 107 0.03 20.47 4.62
CA GLU A 107 0.75 21.20 5.66
C GLU A 107 0.73 20.49 7.03
N ARG A 108 -0.33 19.77 7.40
CA ARG A 108 -0.42 19.08 8.70
C ARG A 108 0.50 17.87 8.77
N GLU A 109 0.68 17.17 7.65
CA GLU A 109 1.50 15.96 7.57
C GLU A 109 3.00 16.29 7.58
N GLU A 110 3.43 17.32 6.83
CA GLU A 110 4.82 17.81 6.87
C GLU A 110 5.19 18.28 8.29
N ASN A 111 4.32 19.07 8.91
CA ASN A 111 4.56 19.59 10.25
C ASN A 111 4.57 18.47 11.31
N ALA A 112 3.76 17.42 11.16
CA ALA A 112 3.76 16.27 12.06
C ALA A 112 5.06 15.47 11.93
N GLY A 113 5.52 15.20 10.70
CA GLY A 113 6.79 14.52 10.44
C GLY A 113 7.99 15.28 10.99
N ARG A 114 8.01 16.62 10.82
CA ARG A 114 9.05 17.49 11.39
C ARG A 114 9.06 17.46 12.91
N LYS A 115 7.90 17.59 13.56
CA LYS A 115 7.79 17.50 15.03
C LYS A 115 8.23 16.14 15.59
N GLN A 116 7.91 15.06 14.88
CA GLN A 116 8.31 13.71 15.29
C GLN A 116 9.82 13.49 15.14
N ALA A 117 10.42 14.02 14.06
CA ALA A 117 11.87 14.03 13.86
C ALA A 117 12.61 14.90 14.90
N GLU A 118 12.06 16.07 15.23
CA GLU A 118 12.57 16.96 16.29
C GLU A 118 12.50 16.30 17.67
N ALA A 119 11.37 15.66 18.00
CA ALA A 119 11.22 14.94 19.26
C ALA A 119 12.20 13.77 19.38
N MET A 120 12.40 13.02 18.30
CA MET A 120 13.39 11.94 18.22
C MET A 120 14.82 12.48 18.38
N TRP A 121 15.16 13.58 17.70
CA TRP A 121 16.47 14.22 17.82
C TRP A 121 16.74 14.72 19.25
N ASN A 122 15.75 15.35 19.90
CA ASN A 122 15.84 15.81 21.28
C ASN A 122 16.03 14.65 22.26
N HIS A 123 15.36 13.51 22.01
CA HIS A 123 15.53 12.31 22.82
C HIS A 123 16.94 11.70 22.67
N LEU A 124 17.50 11.69 21.46
CA LEU A 124 18.84 11.16 21.18
C LEU A 124 19.98 12.09 21.65
N SER A 125 19.76 13.40 21.58
CA SER A 125 20.75 14.42 21.98
C SER A 125 20.77 14.69 23.49
N GLY A 126 19.73 14.27 24.23
CA GLY A 126 19.64 14.39 25.69
C GLY A 126 20.60 13.47 26.49
N GLY A 127 21.39 12.63 25.83
CA GLY A 127 22.30 11.66 26.45
C GLY A 127 23.75 12.11 26.64
N LYS A 128 24.06 13.43 26.62
CA LYS A 128 25.40 13.94 26.99
C LYS A 128 25.30 15.12 27.95
N LYS A 129 25.29 14.80 29.24
CA LYS A 129 26.00 15.56 30.26
C LYS A 129 26.72 14.57 31.15
#